data_AF-A0A5C8TQ11-F1
#
_entry.id   AF-A0A5C8TQ11-F1
#
_cell.length_a   1.000
_cell.length_b   1.000
_cell.length_c   1.000
_cell.angle_alpha   90.00
_cell.angle_beta   90.00
_cell.angle_gamma   90.00
#
_symmetry.space_group_name_H-M   'P 1'
#
loop_
_entity.id
_entity.type
_entity.pdbx_description
1 polymer ?
#
loop_
_entity_poly.entity_id
_entity_poly.type
_entity_poly.pdbx_seq_one_letter_code
_entity_poly.pdbx_strand_id
1 'polypeptide(L)'
;MTSREYLLSGASSLAGKLLDNVAIQKMLFNALRLNRKQVRRFVLDRDATFLAYCLARRSQSKSQILQDLWVCFELGEKIGGYFVEFGATNGRKNSNTWRLEKTLGWKGILAEPNPIWHAALAAERDAAIEHRCVSSRSHETVTFIATNDSDPELSGIARFAESDHFAETRSRGQRIEIETISLDDLLDAYAAPPCIDYLSIDTEGSELDILSAYSFSRKFNVLSVENNPKNEVAIDALLAAKGYVRVFRQFSQWDSWYVSGELRAEGPVIVAAPDA
;
A
#
# COMPACT_ATOMS: atom_id res chain seq x y z
N MET A 1 -31.66 7.11 -5.43
CA MET A 1 -30.76 5.96 -5.23
C MET A 1 -30.10 5.61 -6.54
N THR A 2 -28.78 5.49 -6.59
CA THR A 2 -28.03 5.18 -7.81
C THR A 2 -28.12 3.68 -8.14
N SER A 3 -27.94 3.26 -9.41
CA SER A 3 -27.97 1.83 -9.81
C SER A 3 -26.98 0.97 -9.01
N ARG A 4 -25.90 1.57 -8.51
CA ARG A 4 -24.90 0.94 -7.64
C ARG A 4 -25.45 0.60 -6.26
N GLU A 5 -26.28 1.46 -5.67
CA GLU A 5 -26.92 1.22 -4.36
C GLU A 5 -27.96 0.09 -4.43
N TYR A 6 -28.67 -0.04 -5.56
CA TYR A 6 -29.59 -1.17 -5.78
C TYR A 6 -28.86 -2.50 -5.91
N LEU A 7 -27.74 -2.53 -6.64
CA LEU A 7 -26.90 -3.72 -6.75
C LEU A 7 -26.31 -4.13 -5.39
N LEU A 8 -25.80 -3.17 -4.62
CA LEU A 8 -25.23 -3.42 -3.29
C LEU A 8 -26.28 -3.89 -2.29
N SER A 9 -27.47 -3.29 -2.28
CA SER A 9 -28.56 -3.71 -1.41
C SER A 9 -29.09 -5.11 -1.77
N GLY A 10 -29.18 -5.43 -3.07
CA GLY A 10 -29.50 -6.79 -3.54
C GLY A 10 -28.46 -7.82 -3.10
N ALA A 11 -27.17 -7.53 -3.30
CA ALA A 11 -26.08 -8.38 -2.84
C ALA A 11 -26.08 -8.56 -1.31
N SER A 12 -26.32 -7.48 -0.55
CA SER A 12 -26.44 -7.52 0.90
C SER A 12 -27.64 -8.35 1.37
N SER A 13 -28.77 -8.30 0.65
CA SER A 13 -29.94 -9.13 0.96
C SER A 13 -29.67 -10.62 0.72
N LEU A 14 -28.99 -10.95 -0.38
CA LEU A 14 -28.53 -12.31 -0.67
C LEU A 14 -27.53 -12.80 0.37
N ALA A 15 -26.57 -11.96 0.77
CA ALA A 15 -25.62 -12.26 1.84
C ALA A 15 -26.31 -12.40 3.20
N GLY A 16 -27.31 -11.57 3.52
CA GLY A 16 -28.11 -11.70 4.74
C GLY A 16 -28.85 -13.03 4.80
N LYS A 17 -29.53 -13.41 3.71
CA LYS A 17 -30.19 -14.73 3.61
C LYS A 17 -29.22 -15.90 3.77
N LEU A 18 -27.99 -15.74 3.29
CA LEU A 18 -26.91 -16.70 3.48
C LEU A 18 -26.50 -16.80 4.96
N LEU A 19 -26.29 -15.65 5.60
CA LEU A 19 -25.84 -15.53 6.98
C LEU A 19 -26.91 -15.91 8.00
N ASP A 20 -28.19 -15.83 7.66
CA ASP A 20 -29.29 -16.12 8.59
C ASP A 20 -29.85 -17.54 8.44
N ASN A 21 -29.45 -18.29 7.41
CA ASN A 21 -29.97 -19.63 7.13
C ASN A 21 -28.98 -20.76 7.46
N VAL A 22 -29.21 -21.41 8.61
CA VAL A 22 -28.38 -22.51 9.13
C VAL A 22 -28.22 -23.67 8.14
N ALA A 23 -29.24 -23.99 7.34
CA ALA A 23 -29.15 -25.09 6.37
C ALA A 23 -28.18 -24.74 5.24
N ILE A 24 -28.23 -23.50 4.73
CA ILE A 24 -27.33 -23.02 3.68
C ILE A 24 -25.89 -22.92 4.23
N GLN A 25 -25.71 -22.40 5.46
CA GLN A 25 -24.42 -22.37 6.13
C GLN A 25 -23.78 -23.76 6.24
N LYS A 26 -24.54 -24.76 6.74
CA LYS A 26 -24.07 -26.16 6.85
C LYS A 26 -23.69 -26.74 5.48
N MET A 27 -24.50 -26.47 4.46
CA MET A 27 -24.24 -26.93 3.10
C MET A 27 -22.92 -26.34 2.56
N LEU A 28 -22.71 -25.02 2.69
CA LEU A 28 -21.49 -24.36 2.24
C LEU A 28 -20.26 -24.79 3.01
N PHE A 29 -20.36 -24.87 4.34
CA PHE A 29 -19.27 -25.37 5.18
C PHE A 29 -18.86 -26.79 4.78
N ASN A 30 -19.83 -27.67 4.55
CA ASN A 30 -19.54 -29.03 4.07
C ASN A 30 -18.96 -29.04 2.66
N ALA A 31 -19.39 -28.15 1.77
CA ALA A 31 -18.83 -28.02 0.43
C ALA A 31 -17.35 -27.61 0.48
N LEU A 32 -17.01 -26.65 1.35
CA LEU A 32 -15.64 -26.21 1.61
C LEU A 32 -14.79 -27.33 2.24
N ARG A 33 -15.28 -27.94 3.33
CA ARG A 33 -14.60 -29.04 4.05
C ARG A 33 -14.28 -30.23 3.14
N LEU A 34 -15.17 -30.55 2.21
CA LEU A 34 -15.01 -31.66 1.27
C LEU A 34 -14.37 -31.23 -0.07
N ASN A 35 -13.86 -29.99 -0.17
CA ASN A 35 -13.25 -29.42 -1.37
C ASN A 35 -14.06 -29.69 -2.66
N ARG A 36 -15.39 -29.52 -2.57
CA ARG A 36 -16.30 -29.82 -3.68
C ARG A 36 -15.96 -28.94 -4.87
N LYS A 37 -15.99 -29.50 -6.09
CA LYS A 37 -15.61 -28.81 -7.34
C LYS A 37 -16.31 -27.43 -7.49
N GLN A 38 -17.54 -27.31 -7.02
CA GLN A 38 -18.37 -26.11 -7.08
C GLN A 38 -17.78 -24.93 -6.29
N VAL A 39 -17.11 -25.18 -5.16
CA VAL A 39 -16.50 -24.13 -4.33
C VAL A 39 -14.99 -24.03 -4.52
N ARG A 40 -14.34 -25.11 -4.97
CA ARG A 40 -12.89 -25.18 -5.20
C ARG A 40 -12.38 -24.04 -6.09
N ARG A 41 -13.13 -23.65 -7.13
CA ARG A 41 -12.75 -22.53 -8.01
C ARG A 41 -12.58 -21.23 -7.23
N PHE A 42 -13.46 -20.93 -6.29
CA PHE A 42 -13.38 -19.71 -5.47
C PHE A 42 -12.25 -19.76 -4.44
N VAL A 43 -11.97 -20.93 -3.89
CA VAL A 43 -10.85 -21.12 -2.94
C VAL A 43 -9.49 -20.94 -3.61
N LEU A 44 -9.38 -21.29 -4.89
CA LEU A 44 -8.16 -21.13 -5.68
C LEU A 44 -8.08 -19.79 -6.42
N ASP A 45 -9.16 -19.02 -6.42
CA ASP A 45 -9.20 -17.71 -7.07
C ASP A 45 -8.58 -16.66 -6.14
N ARG A 46 -7.47 -16.06 -6.60
CA ARG A 46 -6.69 -15.12 -5.79
C ARG A 46 -7.47 -13.84 -5.48
N ASP A 47 -8.35 -13.41 -6.37
CA ASP A 47 -9.18 -12.22 -6.17
C ASP A 47 -10.29 -12.50 -5.15
N ALA A 48 -10.96 -13.65 -5.28
CA ALA A 48 -11.99 -14.06 -4.33
C ALA A 48 -11.41 -14.27 -2.91
N THR A 49 -10.24 -14.90 -2.82
CA THR A 49 -9.55 -15.11 -1.53
C THR A 49 -9.06 -13.81 -0.92
N PHE A 50 -8.52 -12.88 -1.72
CA PHE A 50 -8.13 -11.56 -1.24
C PHE A 50 -9.34 -10.74 -0.75
N LEU A 51 -10.46 -10.74 -1.48
CA LEU A 51 -11.69 -10.08 -1.04
C LEU A 51 -12.22 -10.66 0.27
N ALA A 52 -12.22 -11.99 0.41
CA ALA A 52 -12.60 -12.66 1.65
C ALA A 52 -11.66 -12.29 2.81
N TYR A 53 -10.36 -12.20 2.54
CA TYR A 53 -9.35 -11.77 3.51
C TYR A 53 -9.60 -10.33 3.99
N CYS A 54 -9.87 -9.40 3.06
CA CYS A 54 -10.22 -8.02 3.35
C CYS A 54 -11.51 -7.91 4.17
N LEU A 55 -12.57 -8.62 3.79
CA LEU A 55 -13.83 -8.64 4.53
C LEU A 55 -13.63 -9.08 5.99
N ALA A 56 -12.85 -10.14 6.21
CA ALA A 56 -12.59 -10.67 7.54
C ALA A 56 -11.73 -9.75 8.43
N ARG A 57 -10.96 -8.83 7.85
CA ARG A 57 -9.94 -8.01 8.55
C ARG A 57 -10.13 -6.50 8.41
N ARG A 58 -11.20 -6.04 7.76
CA ARG A 58 -11.43 -4.63 7.45
C ARG A 58 -11.29 -3.70 8.66
N SER A 59 -11.74 -4.13 9.83
CA SER A 59 -11.66 -3.35 11.08
C SER A 59 -10.24 -3.15 11.61
N GLN A 60 -9.29 -3.97 11.16
CA GLN A 60 -7.88 -3.91 11.57
C GLN A 60 -7.08 -2.94 10.70
N SER A 61 -7.58 -2.59 9.52
CA SER A 61 -6.87 -1.77 8.54
C SER A 61 -6.90 -0.29 8.93
N LYS A 62 -5.76 0.39 8.72
CA LYS A 62 -5.64 1.85 8.83
C LYS A 62 -5.39 2.53 7.48
N SER A 63 -5.02 1.77 6.47
CA SER A 63 -4.76 2.25 5.12
C SER A 63 -6.03 2.71 4.40
N GLN A 64 -5.85 3.60 3.43
CA GLN A 64 -6.97 4.21 2.70
C GLN A 64 -7.68 3.22 1.77
N ILE A 65 -6.91 2.33 1.13
CA ILE A 65 -7.41 1.35 0.15
C ILE A 65 -6.96 -0.08 0.46
N LEU A 66 -6.77 -0.38 1.75
CA LEU A 66 -6.43 -1.72 2.25
C LEU A 66 -5.02 -2.19 1.82
N GLN A 67 -4.09 -1.28 1.54
CA GLN A 67 -2.69 -1.61 1.24
C GLN A 67 -2.06 -2.47 2.33
N ASP A 68 -2.28 -2.12 3.61
CA ASP A 68 -1.78 -2.89 4.75
C ASP A 68 -2.31 -4.35 4.76
N LEU A 69 -3.58 -4.57 4.39
CA LEU A 69 -4.14 -5.92 4.26
C LEU A 69 -3.61 -6.64 3.01
N TRP A 70 -3.40 -5.93 1.89
CA TRP A 70 -2.77 -6.50 0.70
C TRP A 70 -1.37 -7.01 0.98
N VAL A 71 -0.52 -6.20 1.63
CA VAL A 71 0.83 -6.59 2.04
C VAL A 71 0.78 -7.85 2.90
N CYS A 72 -0.12 -7.90 3.88
CA CYS A 72 -0.26 -9.07 4.74
C CYS A 72 -0.78 -10.30 3.99
N PHE A 73 -1.67 -10.12 3.02
CA PHE A 73 -2.15 -11.21 2.17
C PHE A 73 -1.03 -11.77 1.29
N GLU A 74 -0.26 -10.91 0.63
CA GLU A 74 0.85 -11.34 -0.24
C GLU A 74 1.98 -12.02 0.52
N LEU A 75 2.25 -11.58 1.75
CA LEU A 75 3.36 -12.09 2.56
C LEU A 75 2.91 -13.11 3.61
N GLY A 76 1.67 -13.61 3.53
CA GLY A 76 1.17 -14.65 4.43
C GLY A 76 1.18 -14.27 5.91
N GLU A 77 0.83 -13.03 6.24
CA GLU A 77 0.84 -12.46 7.60
C GLU A 77 2.21 -12.57 8.30
N LYS A 78 3.29 -12.37 7.53
CA LYS A 78 4.67 -12.34 8.03
C LYS A 78 4.80 -11.50 9.31
N ILE A 79 5.48 -12.05 10.31
CA ILE A 79 5.84 -11.38 11.56
C ILE A 79 7.28 -10.86 11.48
N GLY A 80 7.52 -9.67 12.01
CA GLY A 80 8.87 -9.09 12.11
C GLY A 80 9.51 -8.74 10.75
N GLY A 81 8.71 -8.27 9.79
CA GLY A 81 9.23 -7.77 8.51
C GLY A 81 9.84 -6.37 8.59
N TYR A 82 10.26 -5.86 7.44
CA TYR A 82 10.80 -4.49 7.30
C TYR A 82 10.02 -3.67 6.27
N PHE A 83 9.61 -2.44 6.63
CA PHE A 83 8.91 -1.53 5.72
C PHE A 83 9.66 -0.21 5.52
N VAL A 84 9.35 0.47 4.42
CA VAL A 84 9.67 1.87 4.17
C VAL A 84 8.39 2.55 3.66
N GLU A 85 8.02 3.70 4.24
CA GLU A 85 6.84 4.47 3.85
C GLU A 85 7.19 5.94 3.69
N PHE A 86 6.88 6.50 2.52
CA PHE A 86 6.92 7.94 2.28
C PHE A 86 5.50 8.50 2.37
N GLY A 87 5.36 9.73 2.86
CA GLY A 87 4.04 10.33 3.12
C GLY A 87 3.42 9.80 4.40
N ALA A 88 4.21 9.62 5.47
CA ALA A 88 3.74 9.00 6.70
C ALA A 88 2.73 9.86 7.50
N THR A 89 2.66 11.16 7.23
CA THR A 89 1.76 12.15 7.87
C THR A 89 1.73 11.99 9.39
N ASN A 90 0.55 11.93 10.01
CA ASN A 90 0.40 11.74 11.46
C ASN A 90 0.77 10.33 11.96
N GLY A 91 1.16 9.41 11.08
CA GLY A 91 1.58 8.07 11.41
C GLY A 91 0.46 7.06 11.63
N ARG A 92 -0.82 7.47 11.64
CA ARG A 92 -1.96 6.59 11.96
C ARG A 92 -3.03 6.54 10.89
N LYS A 93 -3.62 7.69 10.56
CA LYS A 93 -4.72 7.77 9.58
C LYS A 93 -4.12 7.48 8.21
N ASN A 94 -4.79 6.64 7.43
CA ASN A 94 -4.37 6.24 6.08
C ASN A 94 -2.99 5.55 6.00
N SER A 95 -2.32 5.27 7.13
CA SER A 95 -1.00 4.63 7.09
C SER A 95 -1.07 3.21 6.56
N ASN A 96 -0.15 2.92 5.64
CA ASN A 96 -0.01 1.61 5.02
C ASN A 96 0.83 0.63 5.87
N THR A 97 1.52 1.14 6.90
CA THR A 97 2.44 0.34 7.71
C THR A 97 2.06 0.26 9.19
N TRP A 98 1.07 1.03 9.66
CA TRP A 98 0.71 1.05 11.07
C TRP A 98 0.36 -0.33 11.63
N ARG A 99 -0.46 -1.10 10.90
CA ARG A 99 -0.79 -2.48 11.31
C ARG A 99 0.45 -3.38 11.31
N LEU A 100 1.33 -3.21 10.32
CA LEU A 100 2.54 -4.01 10.18
C LEU A 100 3.46 -3.82 11.39
N GLU A 101 3.66 -2.57 11.80
CA GLU A 101 4.44 -2.24 13.01
C GLU A 101 3.74 -2.70 14.28
N LYS A 102 2.53 -2.20 14.54
CA LYS A 102 1.88 -2.34 15.86
C LYS A 102 1.34 -3.74 16.14
N THR A 103 0.97 -4.49 15.10
CA THR A 103 0.35 -5.82 15.26
C THR A 103 1.29 -6.95 14.85
N LEU A 104 2.10 -6.76 13.80
CA LEU A 104 3.00 -7.81 13.29
C LEU A 104 4.46 -7.62 13.73
N GLY A 105 4.77 -6.57 14.50
CA GLY A 105 6.09 -6.33 15.06
C GLY A 105 7.14 -5.96 14.00
N TRP A 106 6.72 -5.42 12.86
CA TRP A 106 7.63 -4.97 11.82
C TRP A 106 8.43 -3.76 12.27
N LYS A 107 9.63 -3.62 11.71
CA LYS A 107 10.46 -2.42 11.84
C LYS A 107 10.47 -1.67 10.52
N GLY A 108 10.87 -0.41 10.52
CA GLY A 108 10.93 0.31 9.27
C GLY A 108 11.38 1.75 9.39
N ILE A 109 11.25 2.44 8.26
CA ILE A 109 11.57 3.86 8.08
C ILE A 109 10.31 4.57 7.60
N LEU A 110 10.00 5.69 8.23
CA LEU A 110 8.93 6.60 7.84
C LEU A 110 9.57 7.90 7.38
N ALA A 111 9.26 8.37 6.17
CA ALA A 111 9.69 9.68 5.68
C ALA A 111 8.51 10.63 5.65
N GLU A 112 8.63 11.75 6.37
CA GLU A 112 7.63 12.81 6.42
C GLU A 112 8.35 14.17 6.53
N PRO A 113 8.40 14.95 5.45
CA PRO A 113 9.11 16.22 5.44
C PRO A 113 8.29 17.40 6.00
N ASN A 114 6.96 17.32 6.09
CA ASN A 114 6.15 18.43 6.57
C ASN A 114 6.17 18.54 8.10
N PRO A 115 6.75 19.63 8.68
CA PRO A 115 6.94 19.76 10.13
C PRO A 115 5.67 19.70 10.97
N ILE A 116 4.50 19.99 10.39
CA ILE A 116 3.22 19.93 11.11
C ILE A 116 2.92 18.52 11.65
N TRP A 117 3.44 17.49 10.97
CA TRP A 117 3.17 16.10 11.30
C TRP A 117 4.15 15.50 12.30
N HIS A 118 5.36 16.07 12.44
CA HIS A 118 6.48 15.43 13.14
C HIS A 118 6.14 15.02 14.58
N ALA A 119 5.49 15.90 15.34
CA ALA A 119 5.15 15.63 16.73
C ALA A 119 4.12 14.50 16.87
N ALA A 120 3.10 14.48 16.00
CA ALA A 120 2.08 13.43 16.00
C ALA A 120 2.66 12.09 15.53
N LEU A 121 3.47 12.12 14.48
CA LEU A 121 4.16 10.95 13.93
C LEU A 121 5.05 10.28 14.98
N ALA A 122 5.90 11.06 15.67
CA ALA A 122 6.79 10.56 16.70
C ALA A 122 6.05 10.05 17.95
N ALA A 123 4.86 10.58 18.24
CA ALA A 123 4.03 10.08 19.35
C ALA A 123 3.31 8.77 19.00
N GLU A 124 3.03 8.52 17.72
CA GLU A 124 2.30 7.33 17.27
C GLU A 124 3.24 6.17 16.92
N ARG A 125 4.46 6.44 16.44
CA ARG A 125 5.33 5.45 15.77
C ARG A 125 6.65 5.21 16.50
N ASP A 126 7.06 3.94 16.51
CA ASP A 126 8.34 3.46 17.06
C ASP A 126 9.40 3.26 15.97
N ALA A 127 8.97 3.25 14.69
CA ALA A 127 9.85 3.19 13.54
C ALA A 127 10.76 4.41 13.44
N ALA A 128 11.86 4.26 12.70
CA ALA A 128 12.77 5.37 12.45
C ALA A 128 12.05 6.44 11.60
N ILE A 129 12.25 7.72 11.92
CA ILE A 129 11.63 8.83 11.19
C ILE A 129 12.73 9.66 10.51
N GLU A 130 12.56 9.87 9.21
CA GLU A 130 13.33 10.79 8.39
C GLU A 130 12.48 12.04 8.10
N HIS A 131 13.08 13.21 8.31
CA HIS A 131 12.43 14.51 8.12
C HIS A 131 12.87 15.21 6.82
N ARG A 132 13.89 14.68 6.14
CA ARG A 132 14.26 15.11 4.79
C ARG A 132 13.26 14.62 3.77
N CYS A 133 13.17 15.35 2.66
CA CYS A 133 12.29 14.96 1.56
C CYS A 133 12.95 13.86 0.72
N VAL A 134 12.32 12.69 0.63
CA VAL A 134 12.84 11.63 -0.25
C VAL A 134 12.71 12.08 -1.71
N SER A 135 13.82 12.05 -2.45
CA SER A 135 13.86 12.52 -3.84
C SER A 135 14.89 11.73 -4.66
N SER A 136 15.14 12.15 -5.91
CA SER A 136 16.12 11.49 -6.78
C SER A 136 17.58 11.69 -6.38
N ARG A 137 17.88 12.69 -5.54
CA ARG A 137 19.25 13.05 -5.13
C ARG A 137 19.28 13.48 -3.66
N SER A 138 20.39 13.19 -2.99
CA SER A 138 20.66 13.66 -1.62
C SER A 138 21.31 15.03 -1.60
N HIS A 139 21.14 15.74 -0.48
CA HIS A 139 21.81 17.00 -0.18
C HIS A 139 21.48 18.16 -1.14
N GLU A 140 20.39 18.04 -1.90
CA GLU A 140 19.81 19.17 -2.61
C GLU A 140 18.81 19.87 -1.70
N THR A 141 18.52 21.14 -2.00
CA THR A 141 17.45 21.88 -1.36
C THR A 141 16.32 22.03 -2.35
N VAL A 142 15.11 21.64 -1.93
CA VAL A 142 13.90 21.78 -2.74
C VAL A 142 12.89 22.66 -2.05
N THR A 143 12.15 23.44 -2.85
CA THR A 143 10.95 24.11 -2.39
C THR A 143 9.83 23.09 -2.22
N PHE A 144 9.41 22.89 -0.99
CA PHE A 144 8.27 22.06 -0.60
C PHE A 144 7.06 22.94 -0.31
N ILE A 145 5.88 22.54 -0.79
CA ILE A 145 4.61 23.22 -0.58
C ILE A 145 3.88 22.51 0.56
N ALA A 146 3.81 23.15 1.71
CA ALA A 146 3.03 22.71 2.87
C ALA A 146 1.62 23.31 2.82
N THR A 147 0.60 22.49 2.62
CA THR A 147 -0.81 22.90 2.48
C THR A 147 -1.56 22.94 3.82
N ASN A 148 -0.84 23.33 4.88
CA ASN A 148 -1.26 23.23 6.29
C ASN A 148 -2.64 23.84 6.60
N ASP A 149 -2.97 24.96 5.99
CA ASP A 149 -4.23 25.69 6.24
C ASP A 149 -5.43 25.14 5.46
N SER A 150 -5.23 24.09 4.65
CA SER A 150 -6.26 23.53 3.77
C SER A 150 -6.38 22.02 3.95
N ASP A 151 -5.44 21.26 3.41
CA ASP A 151 -5.32 19.83 3.61
C ASP A 151 -3.82 19.46 3.63
N PRO A 152 -3.22 19.23 4.81
CA PRO A 152 -1.79 18.96 4.90
C PRO A 152 -1.38 17.59 4.33
N GLU A 153 -2.32 16.66 4.08
CA GLU A 153 -2.04 15.39 3.38
C GLU A 153 -1.58 15.67 1.93
N LEU A 154 -2.04 16.78 1.31
CA LEU A 154 -1.70 17.16 -0.06
C LEU A 154 -0.35 17.90 -0.20
N SER A 155 0.53 17.85 0.78
CA SER A 155 1.81 18.57 0.73
C SER A 155 2.81 17.87 -0.18
N GLY A 156 3.63 18.61 -0.93
CA GLY A 156 4.55 18.00 -1.89
C GLY A 156 5.60 18.95 -2.46
N ILE A 157 6.56 18.43 -3.23
CA ILE A 157 7.61 19.26 -3.86
C ILE A 157 6.99 20.12 -4.97
N ALA A 158 7.29 21.42 -4.96
CA ALA A 158 6.66 22.41 -5.84
C ALA A 158 6.73 22.09 -7.33
N ARG A 159 7.88 21.57 -7.81
CA ARG A 159 8.07 21.26 -9.24
C ARG A 159 7.16 20.14 -9.77
N PHE A 160 6.59 19.33 -8.90
CA PHE A 160 5.65 18.27 -9.26
C PHE A 160 4.17 18.68 -9.08
N ALA A 161 3.91 19.77 -8.36
CA ALA A 161 2.58 20.25 -8.00
C ALA A 161 1.83 21.02 -9.12
N GLU A 162 2.51 21.38 -10.22
CA GLU A 162 1.97 22.34 -11.18
C GLU A 162 0.92 21.76 -12.14
N SER A 163 0.56 20.48 -12.02
CA SER A 163 -0.21 19.82 -13.08
C SER A 163 -1.17 18.72 -12.65
N ASP A 164 -1.54 18.68 -11.37
CA ASP A 164 -2.49 17.74 -10.79
C ASP A 164 -3.85 18.39 -10.45
N HIS A 165 -4.81 17.58 -9.99
CA HIS A 165 -6.15 18.03 -9.59
C HIS A 165 -6.17 18.96 -8.37
N PHE A 166 -5.06 19.09 -7.64
CA PHE A 166 -4.92 19.84 -6.39
C PHE A 166 -4.06 21.11 -6.54
N ALA A 167 -3.69 21.49 -7.77
CA ALA A 167 -2.89 22.67 -8.06
C ALA A 167 -3.43 23.95 -7.41
N GLU A 168 -4.75 24.12 -7.30
CA GLU A 168 -5.35 25.27 -6.61
C GLU A 168 -5.05 25.26 -5.09
N THR A 169 -5.21 24.13 -4.42
CA THR A 169 -4.88 23.96 -3.00
C THR A 169 -3.40 24.24 -2.76
N ARG A 170 -2.53 23.66 -3.60
CA ARG A 170 -1.07 23.83 -3.53
C ARG A 170 -0.62 25.26 -3.83
N SER A 171 -1.32 25.99 -4.70
CA SER A 171 -0.99 27.40 -4.99
C SER A 171 -1.03 28.31 -3.76
N ARG A 172 -1.83 27.92 -2.75
CA ARG A 172 -2.03 28.66 -1.50
C ARG A 172 -1.17 28.12 -0.34
N GLY A 173 -0.45 27.03 -0.55
CA GLY A 173 0.39 26.41 0.47
C GLY A 173 1.62 27.26 0.82
N GLN A 174 2.10 27.11 2.06
CA GLN A 174 3.34 27.71 2.52
C GLN A 174 4.53 27.05 1.81
N ARG A 175 5.42 27.85 1.24
CA ARG A 175 6.67 27.36 0.67
C ARG A 175 7.74 27.29 1.76
N ILE A 176 8.34 26.12 1.91
CA ILE A 176 9.44 25.87 2.83
C ILE A 176 10.58 25.17 2.08
N GLU A 177 11.82 25.46 2.47
CA GLU A 177 13.00 24.83 1.87
C GLU A 177 13.39 23.62 2.71
N ILE A 178 13.51 22.45 2.07
CA ILE A 178 13.81 21.17 2.73
C ILE A 178 14.98 20.50 2.03
N GLU A 179 15.90 19.93 2.81
CA GLU A 179 16.98 19.10 2.28
C GLU A 179 16.44 17.74 1.81
N THR A 180 16.95 17.26 0.69
CA THR A 180 16.56 15.96 0.13
C THR A 180 17.46 14.82 0.56
N ILE A 181 16.92 13.60 0.50
CA ILE A 181 17.67 12.35 0.61
C ILE A 181 17.23 11.37 -0.49
N SER A 182 18.19 10.69 -1.11
CA SER A 182 17.91 9.61 -2.08
C SER A 182 17.40 8.36 -1.37
N LEU A 183 16.66 7.50 -2.07
CA LEU A 183 16.24 6.22 -1.48
C LEU A 183 17.44 5.34 -1.11
N ASP A 184 18.51 5.33 -1.91
CA ASP A 184 19.72 4.56 -1.57
C ASP A 184 20.36 5.04 -0.26
N ASP A 185 20.56 6.36 -0.12
CA ASP A 185 21.17 6.95 1.08
C ASP A 185 20.26 6.83 2.31
N LEU A 186 18.94 6.88 2.13
CA LEU A 186 17.97 6.60 3.20
C LEU A 186 18.15 5.18 3.74
N LEU A 187 18.20 4.20 2.85
CA LEU A 187 18.35 2.81 3.24
C LEU A 187 19.72 2.55 3.91
N ASP A 188 20.77 3.25 3.47
CA ASP A 188 22.08 3.19 4.11
C ASP A 188 22.09 3.85 5.49
N ALA A 189 21.53 5.05 5.63
CA ALA A 189 21.52 5.82 6.87
C ALA A 189 20.85 5.07 8.02
N TYR A 190 19.83 4.27 7.72
CA TYR A 190 19.08 3.48 8.70
C TYR A 190 19.44 1.98 8.69
N ALA A 191 20.54 1.61 8.01
CA ALA A 191 21.03 0.24 7.91
C ALA A 191 19.94 -0.76 7.52
N ALA A 192 19.10 -0.39 6.55
CA ALA A 192 18.00 -1.22 6.07
C ALA A 192 18.52 -2.55 5.49
N PRO A 193 17.79 -3.66 5.69
CA PRO A 193 18.22 -4.97 5.23
C PRO A 193 18.32 -5.02 3.69
N PRO A 194 19.12 -5.96 3.13
CA PRO A 194 19.27 -6.09 1.68
C PRO A 194 17.98 -6.51 0.95
N CYS A 195 17.08 -7.20 1.67
CA CYS A 195 15.74 -7.52 1.22
C CYS A 195 14.74 -6.91 2.20
N ILE A 196 13.90 -6.01 1.69
CA ILE A 196 12.89 -5.27 2.44
C ILE A 196 11.53 -5.83 2.03
N ASP A 197 10.62 -5.96 2.98
CA ASP A 197 9.34 -6.60 2.69
C ASP A 197 8.38 -5.68 1.96
N TYR A 198 8.32 -4.39 2.34
CA TYR A 198 7.36 -3.46 1.78
C TYR A 198 7.93 -2.05 1.57
N LEU A 199 7.63 -1.47 0.41
CA LEU A 199 7.80 -0.04 0.13
C LEU A 199 6.46 0.60 -0.23
N SER A 200 6.06 1.64 0.50
CA SER A 200 4.94 2.52 0.17
C SER A 200 5.48 3.86 -0.30
N ILE A 201 5.15 4.25 -1.53
CA ILE A 201 5.53 5.54 -2.12
C ILE A 201 4.26 6.34 -2.37
N ASP A 202 4.05 7.35 -1.54
CA ASP A 202 3.01 8.36 -1.69
C ASP A 202 3.68 9.72 -1.50
N THR A 203 3.99 10.39 -2.61
CA THR A 203 4.79 11.63 -2.60
C THR A 203 4.17 12.72 -3.46
N GLU A 204 2.90 12.57 -3.81
CA GLU A 204 2.10 13.56 -4.51
C GLU A 204 2.73 13.98 -5.86
N GLY A 205 3.33 13.02 -6.57
CA GLY A 205 3.77 13.17 -7.97
C GLY A 205 5.25 12.95 -8.25
N SER A 206 6.10 12.74 -7.22
CA SER A 206 7.54 12.53 -7.39
C SER A 206 7.97 11.07 -7.51
N GLU A 207 7.01 10.14 -7.56
CA GLU A 207 7.23 8.69 -7.46
C GLU A 207 8.16 8.17 -8.57
N LEU A 208 7.92 8.62 -9.82
CA LEU A 208 8.74 8.23 -10.97
C LEU A 208 10.17 8.77 -10.87
N ASP A 209 10.36 9.98 -10.34
CA ASP A 209 11.68 10.61 -10.17
C ASP A 209 12.52 9.83 -9.16
N ILE A 210 11.92 9.48 -8.02
CA ILE A 210 12.54 8.65 -6.97
C ILE A 210 12.90 7.27 -7.53
N LEU A 211 11.94 6.58 -8.16
CA LEU A 211 12.14 5.23 -8.68
C LEU A 211 13.14 5.17 -9.85
N SER A 212 13.22 6.22 -10.67
CA SER A 212 14.18 6.30 -11.78
C SER A 212 15.62 6.48 -11.30
N ALA A 213 15.82 7.14 -10.17
CA ALA A 213 17.14 7.36 -9.58
C ALA A 213 17.60 6.20 -8.69
N TYR A 214 16.66 5.43 -8.13
CA TYR A 214 16.97 4.33 -7.24
C TYR A 214 17.83 3.26 -7.93
N SER A 215 18.91 2.83 -7.27
CA SER A 215 19.86 1.86 -7.83
C SER A 215 19.27 0.44 -7.99
N PHE A 216 18.22 0.11 -7.21
CA PHE A 216 17.74 -1.27 -7.02
C PHE A 216 18.78 -2.22 -6.42
N SER A 217 19.77 -1.68 -5.70
CA SER A 217 20.77 -2.47 -4.96
C SER A 217 20.14 -3.31 -3.83
N ARG A 218 19.10 -2.78 -3.18
CA ARG A 218 18.23 -3.53 -2.25
C ARG A 218 16.93 -3.93 -2.95
N LYS A 219 16.41 -5.09 -2.61
CA LYS A 219 15.15 -5.59 -3.18
C LYS A 219 13.98 -5.29 -2.26
N PHE A 220 12.81 -5.09 -2.85
CA PHE A 220 11.53 -5.04 -2.13
C PHE A 220 10.69 -6.28 -2.50
N ASN A 221 9.97 -6.89 -1.56
CA ASN A 221 9.07 -8.00 -1.89
C ASN A 221 7.77 -7.49 -2.52
N VAL A 222 7.20 -6.43 -1.94
CA VAL A 222 6.00 -5.76 -2.46
C VAL A 222 6.15 -4.24 -2.43
N LEU A 223 5.53 -3.56 -3.39
CA LEU A 223 5.52 -2.10 -3.49
C LEU A 223 4.11 -1.58 -3.76
N SER A 224 3.70 -0.54 -3.07
CA SER A 224 2.56 0.30 -3.49
C SER A 224 3.08 1.67 -3.90
N VAL A 225 2.65 2.14 -5.05
CA VAL A 225 3.04 3.44 -5.60
C VAL A 225 1.79 4.21 -5.95
N GLU A 226 1.64 5.41 -5.41
CA GLU A 226 0.57 6.32 -5.81
C GLU A 226 0.70 6.62 -7.32
N ASN A 227 -0.38 6.45 -8.07
CA ASN A 227 -0.37 6.75 -9.50
C ASN A 227 -0.84 8.17 -9.76
N ASN A 228 0.02 8.90 -10.47
CA ASN A 228 -0.44 9.95 -11.36
C ASN A 228 -0.67 9.36 -12.76
N PRO A 229 -1.82 9.58 -13.43
CA PRO A 229 -2.08 9.09 -14.79
C PRO A 229 -0.97 9.43 -15.81
N LYS A 230 -0.20 10.49 -15.57
CA LYS A 230 0.94 10.89 -16.40
C LYS A 230 2.15 9.97 -16.28
N ASN A 231 2.37 9.41 -15.09
CA ASN A 231 3.57 8.65 -14.73
C ASN A 231 3.34 7.14 -14.71
N GLU A 232 2.08 6.69 -14.57
CA GLU A 232 1.71 5.29 -14.38
C GLU A 232 2.35 4.35 -15.41
N VAL A 233 2.29 4.68 -16.71
CA VAL A 233 2.87 3.83 -17.78
C VAL A 233 4.39 3.73 -17.66
N ALA A 234 5.07 4.82 -17.28
CA ALA A 234 6.52 4.84 -17.13
C ALA A 234 6.96 4.06 -15.88
N ILE A 235 6.22 4.18 -14.78
CA ILE A 235 6.46 3.41 -13.54
C ILE A 235 6.24 1.91 -13.80
N ASP A 236 5.14 1.54 -14.49
CA ASP A 236 4.87 0.15 -14.87
C ASP A 236 6.01 -0.45 -15.69
N ALA A 237 6.49 0.28 -16.71
CA ALA A 237 7.59 -0.15 -17.55
C ALA A 237 8.91 -0.29 -16.76
N LEU A 238 9.20 0.69 -15.89
CA LEU A 238 10.41 0.70 -15.07
C LEU A 238 10.43 -0.48 -14.09
N LEU A 239 9.35 -0.68 -13.33
CA LEU A 239 9.27 -1.76 -12.35
C LEU A 239 9.21 -3.14 -13.02
N ALA A 240 8.53 -3.27 -14.16
CA ALA A 240 8.57 -4.50 -14.96
C ALA A 240 9.99 -4.84 -15.42
N ALA A 241 10.77 -3.86 -15.88
CA ALA A 241 12.17 -4.06 -16.26
C ALA A 241 13.07 -4.46 -15.07
N LYS A 242 12.64 -4.17 -13.84
CA LYS A 242 13.30 -4.58 -12.59
C LYS A 242 12.76 -5.90 -12.01
N GLY A 243 11.87 -6.60 -12.73
CA GLY A 243 11.36 -7.91 -12.34
C GLY A 243 10.15 -7.88 -11.41
N TYR A 244 9.44 -6.75 -11.34
CA TYR A 244 8.19 -6.63 -10.59
C TYR A 244 6.96 -6.85 -11.48
N VAL A 245 5.92 -7.42 -10.89
CA VAL A 245 4.65 -7.71 -11.56
C VAL A 245 3.55 -6.89 -10.89
N ARG A 246 2.80 -6.11 -11.68
CA ARG A 246 1.62 -5.38 -11.19
C ARG A 246 0.46 -6.35 -10.95
N VAL A 247 -0.21 -6.21 -9.80
CA VAL A 247 -1.25 -7.13 -9.31
C VAL A 247 -2.50 -6.35 -8.89
N PHE A 248 -3.64 -7.03 -8.81
CA PHE A 248 -4.89 -6.48 -8.27
C PHE A 248 -5.31 -5.11 -8.85
N ARG A 249 -5.10 -4.89 -10.16
CA ARG A 249 -5.40 -3.62 -10.85
C ARG A 249 -6.84 -3.12 -10.62
N GLN A 250 -7.78 -4.05 -10.43
CA GLN A 250 -9.19 -3.75 -10.19
C GLN A 250 -9.48 -3.29 -8.74
N PHE A 251 -8.54 -3.47 -7.81
CA PHE A 251 -8.70 -3.13 -6.39
C PHE A 251 -7.76 -2.00 -5.94
N SER A 252 -6.64 -1.79 -6.63
CA SER A 252 -5.61 -0.82 -6.21
C SER A 252 -5.99 0.64 -6.45
N GLN A 253 -7.14 0.93 -7.07
CA GLN A 253 -7.69 2.29 -7.23
C GLN A 253 -6.67 3.29 -7.81
N TRP A 254 -6.27 4.31 -7.05
CA TRP A 254 -5.27 5.31 -7.45
C TRP A 254 -3.83 4.89 -7.16
N ASP A 255 -3.60 3.71 -6.58
CA ASP A 255 -2.26 3.10 -6.47
C ASP A 255 -2.03 2.03 -7.54
N SER A 256 -0.76 1.75 -7.79
CA SER A 256 -0.28 0.52 -8.41
C SER A 256 0.40 -0.35 -7.37
N TRP A 257 -0.06 -1.60 -7.28
CA TRP A 257 0.50 -2.61 -6.40
C TRP A 257 1.38 -3.57 -7.19
N TYR A 258 2.62 -3.76 -6.74
CA TYR A 258 3.61 -4.59 -7.40
C TYR A 258 4.16 -5.65 -6.45
N VAL A 259 4.47 -6.81 -7.01
CA VAL A 259 5.08 -7.93 -6.30
C VAL A 259 6.34 -8.34 -7.04
N SER A 260 7.41 -8.69 -6.32
CA SER A 260 8.61 -9.23 -6.95
C SER A 260 8.30 -10.54 -7.69
N GLY A 261 8.91 -10.73 -8.86
CA GLY A 261 8.74 -11.96 -9.64
C GLY A 261 9.16 -13.21 -8.86
N GLU A 262 10.13 -13.08 -7.95
CA GLU A 262 10.58 -14.14 -7.04
C GLU A 262 9.47 -14.59 -6.09
N LEU A 263 8.75 -13.64 -5.44
CA LEU A 263 7.63 -13.97 -4.55
C LEU A 263 6.46 -14.60 -5.33
N ARG A 264 6.25 -14.18 -6.59
CA ARG A 264 5.18 -14.75 -7.44
C ARG A 264 5.50 -16.10 -8.06
N ALA A 265 6.74 -16.56 -8.01
CA ALA A 265 7.14 -17.87 -8.53
C ALA A 265 6.72 -19.05 -7.63
N GLU A 266 6.18 -18.79 -6.44
CA GLU A 266 5.65 -19.81 -5.55
C GLU A 266 4.54 -20.62 -6.24
N GLY A 267 4.72 -21.94 -6.31
CA GLY A 267 3.90 -22.85 -7.11
C GLY A 267 2.42 -22.93 -6.72
N PRO A 268 1.60 -23.67 -7.48
CA PRO A 268 0.16 -23.70 -7.27
C PRO A 268 -0.22 -24.19 -5.86
N VAL A 269 -1.18 -23.52 -5.24
CA VAL A 269 -1.78 -23.94 -3.96
C VAL A 269 -2.50 -25.27 -4.16
N ILE A 270 -1.98 -26.34 -3.56
CA ILE A 270 -2.61 -27.67 -3.59
C ILE A 270 -3.55 -27.77 -2.39
N VAL A 271 -4.86 -27.75 -2.64
CA VAL A 271 -5.87 -28.03 -1.61
C VAL A 271 -6.09 -29.55 -1.56
N ALA A 272 -5.53 -30.21 -0.56
CA ALA A 272 -5.82 -31.61 -0.27
C ALA A 272 -7.28 -31.74 0.23
N ALA A 273 -8.04 -32.66 -0.37
CA ALA A 273 -9.34 -33.06 0.15
C ALA A 273 -9.17 -34.37 0.92
N PRO A 274 -9.88 -34.60 2.04
CA PRO A 274 -10.00 -35.94 2.60
C PRO A 274 -10.62 -36.87 1.54
N ASP A 275 -10.13 -38.11 1.43
CA ASP A 275 -10.80 -39.12 0.63
C ASP A 275 -12.26 -39.28 1.10
N ALA A 276 -13.17 -39.37 0.12
CA ALA A 276 -14.62 -39.31 0.33
C ALA A 276 -15.16 -40.47 1.18
#